data_AF-A0A7C5R5T1-F1
#
_entry.id   AF-A0A7C5R5T1-F1
#
_cell.length_a   1.000
_cell.length_b   1.000
_cell.length_c   1.000
_cell.angle_alpha   90.00
_cell.angle_beta   90.00
_cell.angle_gamma   90.00
#
_symmetry.space_group_name_H-M   'P 1'
#
loop_
_entity.id
_entity.type
_entity.pdbx_description
1 polymer ?
#
loop_
_entity_poly.entity_id
_entity_poly.type
_entity_poly.pdbx_seq_one_letter_code
_entity_poly.pdbx_strand_id
1 'polypeptide(L)'
;MSTLGKLGWIVSLILAIGLGAMGYTFLVKGQTVPYADGRTSILLSPDERNQVLGEMRAILSGTRDIMEDSINGDFQAAEDQARAMGMAAANADAQILAKLPLDFSSLGLGLHRSFDDLADFIAANPDPLGIVDEVASLMVQCVACHDAYRLGIEGEATTTQ
;
A
#
# COMPACT_ATOMS: atom_id res chain seq x y z
N MET A 1 -32.66 -34.95 -18.53
CA MET A 1 -31.79 -34.96 -17.32
C MET A 1 -32.61 -35.35 -16.10
N SER A 2 -32.20 -36.42 -15.41
CA SER A 2 -32.78 -36.83 -14.13
C SER A 2 -32.68 -35.69 -13.12
N THR A 3 -33.65 -35.59 -12.21
CA THR A 3 -33.67 -34.65 -11.09
C THR A 3 -32.37 -34.68 -10.26
N LEU A 4 -31.70 -35.84 -10.20
CA LEU A 4 -30.40 -36.03 -9.56
C LEU A 4 -29.27 -35.23 -10.24
N GLY A 5 -29.25 -35.18 -11.58
CA GLY A 5 -28.26 -34.41 -12.33
C GLY A 5 -28.46 -32.90 -12.17
N LYS A 6 -29.71 -32.43 -12.13
CA LYS A 6 -30.03 -31.02 -11.87
C LYS A 6 -29.62 -30.59 -10.46
N LEU A 7 -29.81 -31.46 -9.47
CA LEU A 7 -29.39 -31.19 -8.09
C LEU A 7 -27.86 -31.09 -7.96
N GLY A 8 -27.12 -31.98 -8.63
CA GLY A 8 -25.64 -31.93 -8.66
C GLY A 8 -25.10 -30.60 -9.23
N TRP A 9 -25.65 -30.13 -10.35
CA TRP A 9 -25.27 -28.85 -10.94
C TRP A 9 -25.60 -27.65 -10.05
N ILE A 10 -26.73 -27.67 -9.35
CA ILE A 10 -27.10 -26.61 -8.40
C ILE A 10 -26.11 -26.58 -7.24
N VAL A 11 -25.75 -27.73 -6.66
CA VAL A 11 -24.76 -27.81 -5.57
C VAL A 11 -23.38 -27.33 -6.03
N SER A 12 -22.93 -27.73 -7.22
CA SER A 12 -21.67 -27.24 -7.78
C SER A 12 -21.66 -25.74 -8.03
N LEU A 13 -22.76 -25.16 -8.52
CA LEU A 13 -22.90 -23.71 -8.70
C LEU A 13 -22.84 -22.96 -7.37
N ILE A 14 -23.55 -23.45 -6.35
CA ILE A 14 -23.53 -22.85 -5.01
C ILE A 14 -22.12 -22.89 -4.41
N LEU A 15 -21.43 -24.04 -4.54
CA LEU A 15 -20.05 -24.17 -4.07
C LEU A 15 -19.10 -23.22 -4.82
N ALA A 16 -19.24 -23.10 -6.14
CA ALA A 16 -18.42 -22.19 -6.93
C ALA A 16 -18.63 -20.72 -6.53
N ILE A 17 -19.88 -20.30 -6.30
CA ILE A 17 -20.21 -18.96 -5.82
C ILE A 17 -19.65 -18.74 -4.41
N GLY A 18 -19.78 -19.72 -3.52
CA GLY A 18 -19.24 -19.65 -2.16
C GLY A 18 -17.72 -19.48 -2.14
N LEU A 19 -17.00 -20.29 -2.93
CA LEU A 19 -15.54 -20.16 -3.09
C LEU A 19 -15.14 -18.82 -3.72
N GLY A 20 -15.89 -18.34 -4.71
CA GLY A 20 -15.67 -17.03 -5.33
C GLY A 20 -15.85 -15.87 -4.35
N ALA A 21 -16.93 -15.89 -3.55
CA ALA A 21 -17.20 -14.88 -2.53
C ALA A 21 -16.15 -14.88 -1.41
N MET A 22 -15.70 -16.08 -1.01
CA MET A 22 -14.63 -16.24 -0.03
C MET A 22 -13.31 -15.69 -0.60
N GLY A 23 -12.95 -16.07 -1.82
CA GLY A 23 -11.76 -15.54 -2.51
C GLY A 23 -11.77 -14.03 -2.62
N TYR A 24 -12.90 -13.41 -3.00
CA TYR A 24 -13.03 -11.96 -3.06
C TYR A 24 -12.83 -11.28 -1.69
N THR A 25 -13.41 -11.86 -0.63
CA THR A 25 -13.32 -11.27 0.71
C THR A 25 -11.88 -11.30 1.24
N PHE A 26 -11.18 -12.43 1.10
CA PHE A 26 -9.83 -12.58 1.62
C PHE A 26 -8.75 -11.97 0.73
N LEU A 27 -8.89 -12.03 -0.61
CA LEU A 27 -7.84 -11.58 -1.53
C LEU A 27 -8.01 -10.14 -2.00
N VAL A 28 -9.24 -9.62 -2.08
CA VAL A 28 -9.50 -8.28 -2.62
C VAL A 28 -9.79 -7.29 -1.49
N LYS A 29 -10.71 -7.63 -0.59
CA LYS A 29 -11.12 -6.73 0.49
C LYS A 29 -10.16 -6.66 1.68
N GLY A 30 -9.38 -7.71 1.93
CA GLY A 30 -8.51 -7.82 3.10
C GLY A 30 -9.29 -7.81 4.43
N GLN A 31 -8.58 -7.61 5.54
CA GLN A 31 -9.19 -7.46 6.87
C GLN A 31 -9.54 -5.99 7.13
N THR A 32 -10.70 -5.58 6.64
CA THR A 32 -11.11 -4.17 6.68
C THR A 32 -12.51 -3.94 7.25
N VAL A 33 -12.71 -2.75 7.81
CA VAL A 33 -14.02 -2.21 8.22
C VAL A 33 -14.16 -0.75 7.77
N PRO A 34 -15.38 -0.28 7.44
CA PRO A 34 -15.62 1.15 7.23
C PRO A 34 -15.31 1.97 8.49
N TYR A 35 -14.87 3.20 8.33
CA TYR A 35 -14.63 4.15 9.42
C TYR A 35 -15.49 5.42 9.28
N ALA A 36 -15.69 6.13 10.40
CA ALA A 36 -16.63 7.25 10.51
C ALA A 36 -16.30 8.44 9.59
N ASP A 37 -15.03 8.65 9.27
CA ASP A 37 -14.57 9.73 8.38
C ASP A 37 -14.59 9.37 6.89
N GLY A 38 -15.21 8.24 6.52
CA GLY A 38 -15.34 7.77 5.14
C GLY A 38 -14.22 6.85 4.67
N ARG A 39 -13.13 6.70 5.45
CA ARG A 39 -12.01 5.81 5.12
C ARG A 39 -12.30 4.36 5.44
N THR A 40 -11.50 3.48 4.83
CA THR A 40 -11.46 2.05 5.15
C THR A 40 -10.37 1.79 6.19
N SER A 41 -10.76 1.26 7.35
CA SER A 41 -9.82 0.85 8.39
C SER A 41 -9.31 -0.56 8.12
N ILE A 42 -8.01 -0.69 7.89
CA ILE A 42 -7.29 -1.97 7.82
C ILE A 42 -6.98 -2.39 9.26
N LEU A 43 -7.48 -3.57 9.65
CA LEU A 43 -7.32 -4.10 11.00
C LEU A 43 -6.03 -4.93 11.07
N LEU A 44 -5.15 -4.53 11.97
CA LEU A 44 -3.85 -5.16 12.19
C LEU A 44 -3.67 -5.43 13.69
N SER A 45 -2.73 -6.30 14.04
CA SER A 45 -2.22 -6.36 15.41
C SER A 45 -1.45 -5.08 15.75
N PRO A 46 -1.23 -4.77 17.05
CA PRO A 46 -0.41 -3.63 17.44
C PRO A 46 0.98 -3.61 16.82
N ASP A 47 1.64 -4.76 16.75
CA ASP A 47 3.00 -4.86 16.22
C ASP A 47 3.02 -4.71 14.69
N GLU A 48 2.07 -5.32 13.99
CA GLU A 48 1.89 -5.17 12.55
C GLU A 48 1.62 -3.71 12.16
N ARG A 49 0.72 -3.04 12.89
CA ARG A 49 0.42 -1.61 12.66
C ARG A 49 1.66 -0.76 12.88
N ASN A 50 2.44 -1.04 13.91
CA ASN A 50 3.68 -0.30 14.19
C ASN A 50 4.75 -0.53 13.12
N GLN A 51 4.81 -1.72 12.53
CA GLN A 51 5.71 -2.02 11.42
C GLN A 51 5.35 -1.18 10.18
N VAL A 52 4.08 -1.20 9.76
CA VAL A 52 3.62 -0.42 8.59
C VAL A 52 3.81 1.08 8.82
N LEU A 53 3.45 1.59 10.01
CA LEU A 53 3.68 3.00 10.35
C LEU A 53 5.17 3.34 10.47
N GLY A 54 6.02 2.37 10.79
CA GLY A 54 7.47 2.53 10.81
C GLY A 54 8.02 2.80 9.42
N GLU A 55 7.61 1.98 8.45
CA GLU A 55 7.94 2.15 7.04
C GLU A 55 7.43 3.49 6.50
N MET A 56 6.16 3.86 6.78
CA MET A 56 5.61 5.16 6.36
C MET A 56 6.41 6.35 6.91
N ARG A 57 6.89 6.28 8.16
CA ARG A 57 7.74 7.34 8.75
C ARG A 57 9.12 7.38 8.11
N ALA A 58 9.70 6.23 7.79
CA ALA A 58 10.97 6.16 7.08
C ALA A 58 10.85 6.77 5.68
N ILE A 59 9.77 6.43 4.95
CA ILE A 59 9.48 7.01 3.63
C ILE A 59 9.30 8.52 3.70
N LEU A 60 8.55 9.02 4.69
CA LEU A 60 8.35 10.45 4.87
C LEU A 60 9.67 11.19 5.16
N SER A 61 10.52 10.60 6.01
CA SER A 61 11.85 11.15 6.29
C SER A 61 12.72 11.14 5.03
N GLY A 62 12.81 10.01 4.33
CA GLY A 62 13.62 9.89 3.12
C GLY A 62 13.17 10.85 2.02
N THR A 63 11.86 11.07 1.87
CA THR A 63 11.33 12.07 0.92
C THR A 63 11.82 13.49 1.25
N ARG A 64 11.82 13.85 2.54
CA ARG A 64 12.37 15.13 3.02
C ARG A 64 13.88 15.23 2.75
N ASP A 65 14.61 14.15 3.01
CA ASP A 65 16.06 14.07 2.82
C ASP A 65 16.42 14.24 1.33
N ILE A 66 15.72 13.56 0.43
CA ILE A 66 15.87 13.74 -1.03
C ILE A 66 15.74 15.21 -1.43
N MET A 67 14.71 15.90 -0.94
CA MET A 67 14.50 17.32 -1.26
C MET A 67 15.62 18.20 -0.70
N GLU A 68 16.05 17.94 0.54
CA GLU A 68 17.15 18.68 1.17
C GLU A 68 18.47 18.50 0.41
N ASP A 69 18.83 17.25 0.10
CA ASP A 69 20.03 16.89 -0.64
C ASP A 69 20.02 17.49 -2.05
N SER A 70 18.86 17.45 -2.72
CA SER A 70 18.66 18.07 -4.04
C SER A 70 18.89 19.58 -4.03
N ILE A 71 18.37 20.29 -3.02
CA ILE A 71 18.55 21.74 -2.87
C ILE A 71 20.01 22.09 -2.56
N ASN A 72 20.71 21.22 -1.81
CA ASN A 72 22.11 21.39 -1.47
C ASN A 72 23.07 20.95 -2.60
N GLY A 73 22.56 20.33 -3.66
CA GLY A 73 23.33 19.84 -4.81
C GLY A 73 24.02 18.49 -4.56
N ASP A 74 23.66 17.77 -3.51
CA ASP A 74 24.14 16.41 -3.23
C ASP A 74 23.24 15.36 -3.90
N PHE A 75 23.30 15.31 -5.22
CA PHE A 75 22.44 14.42 -6.00
C PHE A 75 22.76 12.94 -5.80
N GLN A 76 23.98 12.59 -5.40
CA GLN A 76 24.30 11.20 -5.06
C GLN A 76 23.58 10.78 -3.79
N ALA A 77 23.58 11.63 -2.75
CA ALA A 77 22.81 11.36 -1.54
C ALA A 77 21.32 11.26 -1.84
N ALA A 78 20.77 12.18 -2.66
CA ALA A 78 19.37 12.12 -3.08
C ALA A 78 19.03 10.81 -3.84
N GLU A 79 19.90 10.37 -4.76
CA GLU A 79 19.73 9.09 -5.45
C GLU A 79 19.74 7.91 -4.47
N ASP A 80 20.72 7.86 -3.57
CA ASP A 80 20.88 6.77 -2.60
C ASP A 80 19.65 6.66 -1.67
N GLN A 81 19.10 7.80 -1.23
CA GLN A 81 17.87 7.84 -0.43
C GLN A 81 16.67 7.32 -1.23
N ALA A 82 16.51 7.75 -2.48
CA ALA A 82 15.44 7.28 -3.35
C ALA A 82 15.56 5.76 -3.59
N ARG A 83 16.76 5.27 -3.89
CA ARG A 83 17.03 3.84 -4.10
C ARG A 83 16.75 3.01 -2.85
N ALA A 84 17.08 3.53 -1.67
CA ALA A 84 16.81 2.87 -0.39
C ALA A 84 15.32 2.69 -0.09
N MET A 85 14.45 3.51 -0.70
CA MET A 85 12.98 3.39 -0.60
C MET A 85 12.36 2.64 -1.79
N GLY A 86 13.16 2.21 -2.76
CA GLY A 86 12.73 1.51 -3.95
C GLY A 86 12.14 0.11 -3.68
N MET A 87 11.96 -0.67 -4.74
CA MET A 87 11.38 -2.01 -4.66
C MET A 87 12.19 -2.99 -3.79
N ALA A 88 13.48 -2.75 -3.59
CA ALA A 88 14.30 -3.53 -2.68
C ALA A 88 13.83 -3.42 -1.21
N ALA A 89 13.17 -2.31 -0.85
CA ALA A 89 12.61 -2.08 0.48
C ALA A 89 11.17 -2.62 0.64
N ALA A 90 10.51 -2.99 -0.46
CA ALA A 90 9.12 -3.47 -0.48
C ALA A 90 8.97 -4.90 0.08
N ASN A 91 9.36 -5.11 1.34
CA ASN A 91 9.46 -6.41 1.99
C ASN A 91 8.59 -6.52 3.25
N ALA A 92 7.28 -6.38 3.07
CA ALA A 92 6.33 -6.58 4.16
C ALA A 92 6.22 -8.06 4.58
N ASP A 93 5.96 -8.30 5.86
CA ASP A 93 5.71 -9.63 6.40
C ASP A 93 4.49 -10.30 5.72
N ALA A 94 4.58 -11.59 5.42
CA ALA A 94 3.51 -12.33 4.75
C ALA A 94 2.16 -12.29 5.51
N GLN A 95 2.21 -12.21 6.84
CA GLN A 95 1.02 -12.07 7.69
C GLN A 95 0.37 -10.70 7.52
N ILE A 96 1.16 -9.64 7.37
CA ILE A 96 0.65 -8.30 7.06
C ILE A 96 0.02 -8.32 5.67
N LEU A 97 0.76 -8.79 4.66
CA LEU A 97 0.28 -8.84 3.27
C LEU A 97 -1.06 -9.56 3.13
N ALA A 98 -1.29 -10.63 3.89
CA ALA A 98 -2.55 -11.36 3.89
C ALA A 98 -3.76 -10.57 4.42
N LYS A 99 -3.53 -9.47 5.15
CA LYS A 99 -4.57 -8.60 5.72
C LYS A 99 -4.84 -7.36 4.88
N LEU A 100 -3.91 -6.98 4.01
CA LEU A 100 -4.02 -5.76 3.20
C LEU A 100 -5.03 -5.93 2.05
N PRO A 101 -5.87 -4.92 1.79
CA PRO A 101 -6.64 -4.86 0.55
C PRO A 101 -5.72 -4.83 -0.68
N LEU A 102 -6.16 -5.40 -1.80
CA LEU A 102 -5.36 -5.44 -3.02
C LEU A 102 -4.99 -4.04 -3.53
N ASP A 103 -5.92 -3.09 -3.42
CA ASP A 103 -5.72 -1.71 -3.85
C ASP A 103 -4.69 -0.98 -2.96
N PHE A 104 -4.71 -1.23 -1.65
CA PHE A 104 -3.71 -0.70 -0.72
C PHE A 104 -2.31 -1.24 -1.07
N SER A 105 -2.20 -2.55 -1.31
CA SER A 105 -0.93 -3.17 -1.71
C SER A 105 -0.42 -2.64 -3.05
N SER A 106 -1.32 -2.37 -4.00
CA SER A 106 -0.95 -1.75 -5.28
C SER A 106 -0.42 -0.33 -5.12
N LEU A 107 -1.02 0.48 -4.24
CA LEU A 107 -0.54 1.82 -3.93
C LEU A 107 0.86 1.79 -3.29
N GLY A 108 1.08 0.89 -2.32
CA GLY A 108 2.40 0.72 -1.68
C GLY A 108 3.48 0.29 -2.68
N LEU A 109 3.22 -0.76 -3.48
CA LEU A 109 4.15 -1.22 -4.51
C LEU A 109 4.34 -0.20 -5.64
N GLY A 110 3.33 0.63 -5.93
CA GLY A 110 3.46 1.77 -6.84
C GLY A 110 4.43 2.80 -6.31
N LEU A 111 4.32 3.14 -5.01
CA LEU A 111 5.17 4.11 -4.36
C LEU A 111 6.64 3.68 -4.37
N HIS A 112 6.93 2.42 -4.02
CA HIS A 112 8.29 1.88 -4.11
C HIS A 112 8.86 1.93 -5.53
N ARG A 113 8.06 1.61 -6.55
CA ARG A 113 8.50 1.75 -7.96
C ARG A 113 8.79 3.21 -8.33
N SER A 114 7.95 4.15 -7.89
CA SER A 114 8.20 5.57 -8.12
C SER A 114 9.48 6.08 -7.47
N PHE A 115 9.90 5.49 -6.34
CA PHE A 115 11.21 5.79 -5.76
C PHE A 115 12.38 5.24 -6.58
N ASP A 116 12.25 4.05 -7.18
CA ASP A 116 13.24 3.56 -8.14
C ASP A 116 13.32 4.46 -9.39
N ASP A 117 12.15 4.85 -9.93
CA ASP A 117 12.06 5.76 -11.08
C ASP A 117 12.68 7.13 -10.77
N LEU A 118 12.43 7.66 -9.56
CA LEU A 118 13.05 8.90 -9.08
C LEU A 118 14.56 8.77 -8.94
N ALA A 119 15.07 7.65 -8.41
CA ALA A 119 16.51 7.42 -8.33
C ALA A 119 17.15 7.40 -9.73
N ASP A 120 16.52 6.73 -10.70
CA ASP A 120 16.97 6.72 -12.09
C ASP A 120 16.93 8.12 -12.73
N PHE A 121 15.91 8.91 -12.42
CA PHE A 121 15.80 10.30 -12.86
C PHE A 121 16.95 11.16 -12.30
N ILE A 122 17.22 11.08 -10.99
CA ILE A 122 18.29 11.85 -10.32
C ILE A 122 19.64 11.51 -10.95
N ALA A 123 19.92 10.22 -11.19
CA ALA A 123 21.17 9.77 -11.79
C ALA A 123 21.36 10.28 -13.24
N ALA A 124 20.27 10.35 -14.01
CA ALA A 124 20.31 10.78 -15.40
C ALA A 124 20.30 12.31 -15.57
N ASN A 125 19.62 13.04 -14.69
CA ASN A 125 19.36 14.47 -14.82
C ASN A 125 19.32 15.16 -13.43
N PRO A 126 20.48 15.56 -12.88
CA PRO A 126 20.56 16.24 -11.59
C PRO A 126 20.07 17.69 -11.70
N ASP A 127 18.74 17.86 -11.73
CA ASP A 127 18.05 19.15 -11.69
C ASP A 127 17.12 19.22 -10.46
N PRO A 128 17.37 20.11 -9.49
CA PRO A 128 16.56 20.22 -8.28
C PRO A 128 15.08 20.46 -8.56
N LEU A 129 14.74 21.23 -9.61
CA LEU A 129 13.33 21.49 -9.93
C LEU A 129 12.65 20.26 -10.51
N GLY A 130 13.33 19.52 -11.40
CA GLY A 130 12.87 18.22 -11.89
C GLY A 130 12.65 17.21 -10.75
N ILE A 131 13.56 17.16 -9.78
CA ILE A 131 13.41 16.27 -8.62
C ILE A 131 12.18 16.65 -7.77
N VAL A 132 11.94 17.95 -7.56
CA VAL A 132 10.74 18.42 -6.86
C VAL A 132 9.46 18.05 -7.62
N ASP A 133 9.47 18.11 -8.96
CA ASP A 133 8.33 17.70 -9.79
C ASP A 133 8.04 16.19 -9.68
N GLU A 134 9.08 15.35 -9.74
CA GLU A 134 8.95 13.90 -9.54
C GLU A 134 8.50 13.54 -8.12
N VAL A 135 8.98 14.25 -7.10
CA VAL A 135 8.50 14.11 -5.72
C VAL A 135 7.03 14.52 -5.61
N ALA A 136 6.60 15.59 -6.26
CA ALA A 136 5.20 15.99 -6.29
C ALA A 136 4.32 14.93 -6.96
N SER A 137 4.82 14.31 -8.04
CA SER A 137 4.16 13.21 -8.76
C SER A 137 3.96 11.98 -7.87
N LEU A 138 5.02 11.50 -7.18
CA LEU A 138 4.90 10.33 -6.31
C LEU A 138 4.01 10.59 -5.08
N MET A 139 3.95 11.84 -4.58
CA MET A 139 3.09 12.20 -3.44
C MET A 139 1.59 12.02 -3.72
N VAL A 140 1.17 11.94 -4.99
CA VAL A 140 -0.22 11.57 -5.35
C VAL A 140 -0.61 10.22 -4.74
N GLN A 141 0.33 9.27 -4.65
CA GLN A 141 0.09 7.96 -4.06
C GLN A 141 -0.06 8.05 -2.53
N CYS A 142 0.72 8.90 -1.88
CA CYS A 142 0.57 9.20 -0.46
C CYS A 142 -0.84 9.75 -0.19
N VAL A 143 -1.27 10.75 -0.95
CA VAL A 143 -2.61 11.36 -0.81
C VAL A 143 -3.71 10.32 -1.04
N ALA A 144 -3.63 9.55 -2.13
CA ALA A 144 -4.62 8.52 -2.44
C ALA A 144 -4.73 7.47 -1.32
N CYS A 145 -3.60 7.02 -0.77
CA CYS A 145 -3.60 6.05 0.32
C CYS A 145 -4.18 6.66 1.61
N HIS A 146 -3.79 7.88 1.97
CA HIS A 146 -4.24 8.54 3.20
C HIS A 146 -5.70 9.02 3.16
N ASP A 147 -6.24 9.28 1.96
CA ASP A 147 -7.64 9.61 1.72
C ASP A 147 -8.56 8.38 1.71
N ALA A 148 -8.04 7.22 1.29
CA ALA A 148 -8.82 5.97 1.24
C ALA A 148 -8.71 5.13 2.51
N TYR A 149 -7.56 5.15 3.19
CA TYR A 149 -7.22 4.16 4.22
C TYR A 149 -6.76 4.78 5.54
N ARG A 150 -6.98 3.99 6.59
CA ARG A 150 -6.35 4.17 7.90
C ARG A 150 -5.99 2.80 8.49
N LEU A 151 -5.04 2.80 9.42
CA LEU A 151 -4.65 1.59 10.14
C LEU A 151 -5.29 1.56 11.53
N GLY A 152 -6.11 0.55 11.78
CA GLY A 152 -6.76 0.28 13.07
C GLY A 152 -6.18 -0.97 13.74
N ILE A 153 -6.57 -1.18 15.00
CA ILE A 153 -6.19 -2.37 15.76
C ILE A 153 -7.36 -3.37 15.77
N GLU A 154 -7.05 -4.65 15.58
CA GLU A 154 -8.00 -5.75 15.75
C GLU A 154 -8.68 -5.69 17.14
N GLY A 155 -10.01 -5.79 17.17
CA GLY A 155 -10.78 -5.78 18.41
C GLY A 155 -10.94 -4.40 19.06
N GLU A 156 -10.34 -3.34 18.50
CA GLU A 156 -10.64 -1.97 18.92
C GLU A 156 -12.04 -1.61 18.41
N ALA A 157 -12.96 -1.30 19.34
CA ALA A 157 -14.29 -0.85 18.96
C ALA A 157 -14.14 0.38 18.06
N THR A 158 -14.82 0.39 16.90
CA THR A 158 -14.98 1.55 16.03
C THR A 158 -15.67 2.64 16.83
N THR A 159 -14.91 3.34 17.65
CA THR A 159 -15.41 4.38 18.52
C THR A 159 -15.67 5.53 17.59
N THR A 160 -16.97 5.78 17.38
CA THR A 160 -17.50 7.08 16.96
C THR A 160 -16.75 8.17 17.73
N GLN A 161 -15.81 8.82 17.05
CA GLN A 161 -15.29 10.10 17.45
C GLN A 161 -15.73 11.10 16.38
#